data_AF-A0AAV3ZBJ0-F1
#
_entry.id   AF-A0AAV3ZBJ0-F1
#
_cell.length_a   1.000
_cell.length_b   1.000
_cell.length_c   1.000
_cell.angle_alpha   90.00
_cell.angle_beta   90.00
_cell.angle_gamma   90.00
#
_symmetry.space_group_name_H-M   'P 1'
#
loop_
_entity.id
_entity.type
_entity.pdbx_description
1 polymer ?
#
loop_
_entity_poly.entity_id
_entity_poly.type
_entity_poly.pdbx_seq_one_letter_code
_entity_poly.pdbx_strand_id
1 'polypeptide(L)'
;MPEDSEDPAMRSLQPQLRSGRKWKVDEAVNQAKGGLKMKENQLLIRAVYDHLPSNGNLVRWGMRDDPTRPLCQGKQTTEHVLSSCKAAALSQGRFTWRHNRVLQEFAIAVCDAKACFSDPR
;
A
#
# COMPACT_ATOMS: atom_id res chain seq x y z
N MET A 1 -35.35 -1.64 28.51
CA MET A 1 -34.11 -2.45 28.48
C MET A 1 -34.05 -3.31 29.75
N PRO A 2 -33.18 -4.34 29.89
CA PRO A 2 -33.08 -5.14 31.13
C PRO A 2 -32.88 -4.28 32.38
N GLU A 3 -32.24 -3.12 32.19
CA GLU A 3 -31.99 -2.08 33.20
C GLU A 3 -33.27 -1.39 33.72
N ASP A 4 -34.35 -1.41 32.92
CA ASP A 4 -35.63 -0.74 33.17
C ASP A 4 -36.72 -1.70 33.70
N SER A 5 -36.38 -2.97 33.96
CA SER A 5 -37.33 -3.96 34.47
C SER A 5 -37.57 -3.75 35.97
N GLU A 6 -38.83 -3.75 36.40
CA GLU A 6 -39.23 -3.64 37.82
C GLU A 6 -38.88 -4.88 38.65
N ASP A 7 -38.57 -6.01 38.00
CA ASP A 7 -38.22 -7.25 38.67
C ASP A 7 -36.75 -7.22 39.16
N PRO A 8 -36.51 -7.34 40.48
CA PRO A 8 -35.16 -7.28 41.04
C PRO A 8 -34.26 -8.42 40.57
N ALA A 9 -34.79 -9.57 40.16
CA ALA A 9 -34.00 -10.67 39.60
C ALA A 9 -33.46 -10.32 38.20
N MET A 10 -34.25 -9.65 37.37
CA MET A 10 -33.88 -9.23 36.01
C MET A 10 -32.77 -8.17 35.98
N ARG A 11 -32.73 -7.27 36.97
CA ARG A 11 -31.67 -6.26 37.10
C ARG A 11 -30.27 -6.83 37.36
N SER A 12 -30.19 -8.01 37.97
CA SER A 12 -28.91 -8.63 38.36
C SER A 12 -28.19 -9.37 37.23
N LEU A 13 -28.87 -9.59 36.11
CA LEU A 13 -28.35 -10.32 34.96
C LEU A 13 -27.71 -9.37 33.94
N GLN A 14 -26.59 -8.72 34.31
CA GLN A 14 -25.77 -8.07 33.30
C GLN A 14 -25.04 -9.14 32.48
N PRO A 15 -25.15 -9.17 31.14
CA PRO A 15 -24.26 -9.99 30.34
C PRO A 15 -22.84 -9.51 30.58
N GLN A 16 -21.99 -10.37 31.13
CA GLN A 16 -20.55 -10.12 31.25
C GLN A 16 -19.97 -10.01 29.84
N LEU A 17 -19.95 -8.80 29.28
CA LEU A 17 -19.15 -8.55 28.10
C LEU A 17 -17.69 -8.72 28.54
N ARG A 18 -16.98 -9.72 28.01
CA ARG A 18 -15.52 -9.81 28.11
C ARG A 18 -14.89 -8.66 27.33
N SER A 19 -15.20 -7.42 27.68
CA SER A 19 -14.64 -6.28 26.98
C SER A 19 -13.23 -6.07 27.50
N GLY A 20 -12.26 -6.62 26.77
CA GLY A 20 -10.93 -6.05 26.73
C GLY A 20 -10.99 -4.57 26.35
N ARG A 21 -9.88 -3.86 26.54
CA ARG A 21 -9.69 -2.44 26.17
C ARG A 21 -10.45 -2.09 24.89
N LYS A 22 -11.41 -1.17 24.99
CA LYS A 22 -12.14 -0.62 23.84
C LYS A 22 -11.12 -0.06 22.85
N TRP A 23 -11.04 -0.68 21.67
CA TRP A 23 -10.10 -0.28 20.63
C TRP A 23 -10.43 1.15 20.18
N LYS A 24 -9.48 2.07 20.37
CA LYS A 24 -9.58 3.45 19.87
C LYS A 24 -8.91 3.51 18.50
N VAL A 25 -9.72 3.74 17.48
CA VAL A 25 -9.28 3.81 16.08
C VAL A 25 -8.13 4.82 15.92
N ASP A 26 -8.24 6.01 16.54
CA ASP A 26 -7.21 7.05 16.44
C ASP A 26 -5.86 6.63 17.02
N GLU A 27 -5.87 5.88 18.12
CA GLU A 27 -4.65 5.40 18.78
C GLU A 27 -3.95 4.35 17.91
N ALA A 28 -4.71 3.42 17.33
CA ALA A 28 -4.20 2.42 16.40
C ALA A 28 -3.66 3.05 15.11
N VAL A 29 -4.35 4.05 14.58
CA VAL A 29 -3.91 4.81 13.40
C VAL A 29 -2.62 5.58 13.71
N ASN A 30 -2.53 6.24 14.87
CA ASN A 30 -1.33 6.98 15.26
C ASN A 30 -0.15 6.05 15.55
N GLN A 31 -0.39 4.89 16.16
CA GLN A 31 0.62 3.85 16.37
C GLN A 31 1.14 3.32 15.02
N ALA A 32 0.25 3.07 14.05
CA ALA A 32 0.62 2.66 12.70
C ALA A 32 1.43 3.75 11.98
N LYS A 33 0.99 5.02 12.05
CA LYS A 33 1.71 6.18 11.50
C LYS A 33 3.10 6.34 12.12
N GLY A 34 3.24 6.15 13.43
CA GLY A 34 4.54 6.18 14.13
C GLY A 34 5.50 5.10 13.62
N GLY A 35 4.99 3.89 13.35
CA GLY A 35 5.78 2.80 12.77
C GLY A 35 6.16 3.01 11.29
N LEU A 36 5.36 3.78 10.53
CA LEU A 36 5.64 4.13 9.14
C LEU A 36 6.79 5.16 9.03
N LYS A 37 6.82 6.15 9.93
CA LYS A 37 7.75 7.29 9.86
C LYS A 37 9.24 6.89 9.93
N MET A 38 9.60 5.88 10.72
CA MET A 38 10.97 5.36 10.77
C MET A 38 11.36 4.57 9.50
N LYS A 39 10.39 3.86 8.89
CA LYS A 39 10.63 3.04 7.70
C LYS A 39 10.79 3.87 6.43
N GLU A 40 10.04 4.97 6.33
CA GLU A 40 10.15 5.93 5.21
C GLU A 40 11.55 6.56 5.14
N ASN A 41 12.09 6.99 6.28
CA ASN A 41 13.44 7.55 6.35
C ASN A 41 14.52 6.52 5.99
N GLN A 42 14.32 5.26 6.37
CA GLN A 42 15.28 4.20 6.09
C GLN A 42 15.39 3.90 4.59
N LEU A 43 14.30 3.99 3.83
CA LEU A 43 14.32 3.85 2.38
C LEU A 43 15.16 4.97 1.73
N LEU A 44 14.88 6.23 2.08
CA LEU A 44 15.59 7.37 1.51
C LEU A 44 17.08 7.33 1.79
N ILE A 45 17.47 7.10 3.06
CA ILE A 45 18.88 7.05 3.44
C ILE A 45 19.59 5.95 2.65
N ARG A 46 19.00 4.75 2.55
CA ARG A 46 19.59 3.64 1.78
C ARG A 46 19.61 3.91 0.28
N ALA A 47 18.65 4.65 -0.26
CA ALA A 47 18.62 5.04 -1.67
C ALA A 47 19.75 6.01 -2.01
N VAL A 48 19.95 7.03 -1.16
CA VAL A 48 20.99 8.06 -1.35
C VAL A 48 22.39 7.45 -1.33
N TYR A 49 22.64 6.50 -0.42
CA TYR A 49 23.96 5.88 -0.27
C TYR A 49 24.15 4.60 -1.09
N ASP A 50 23.22 4.23 -1.98
CA ASP A 50 23.30 3.00 -2.80
C ASP A 50 23.38 1.70 -1.96
N HIS A 51 22.63 1.64 -0.86
CA HIS A 51 22.49 0.44 0.00
C HIS A 51 21.18 -0.33 -0.24
N LEU A 52 20.42 0.01 -1.28
CA LEU A 52 19.22 -0.75 -1.64
C LEU A 52 19.61 -2.11 -2.25
N PRO A 53 18.78 -3.16 -2.10
CA PRO A 53 19.03 -4.48 -2.67
C PRO A 53 18.77 -4.49 -4.18
N SER A 54 19.61 -3.80 -4.96
CA SER A 54 19.70 -3.91 -6.42
C SER A 54 20.53 -5.15 -6.79
N ASN A 55 20.34 -5.78 -7.97
CA ASN A 55 21.20 -6.92 -8.33
C ASN A 55 22.69 -6.52 -8.35
N GLY A 56 23.03 -5.28 -8.73
CA GLY A 56 24.40 -4.77 -8.63
C GLY A 56 24.96 -4.81 -7.21
N ASN A 57 24.16 -4.40 -6.21
CA ASN A 57 24.58 -4.45 -4.81
C ASN A 57 24.58 -5.87 -4.25
N LEU A 58 23.64 -6.73 -4.67
CA LEU A 58 23.62 -8.14 -4.28
C LEU A 58 24.88 -8.88 -4.77
N VAL A 59 25.37 -8.57 -5.98
CA VAL A 59 26.67 -9.10 -6.44
C VAL A 59 27.80 -8.56 -5.58
N ARG A 60 27.80 -7.26 -5.26
CA ARG A 60 28.82 -6.66 -4.38
C ARG A 60 28.83 -7.28 -2.97
N TRP A 61 27.69 -7.74 -2.48
CA TRP A 61 27.56 -8.43 -1.19
C TRP A 61 27.80 -9.93 -1.25
N GLY A 62 28.11 -10.49 -2.44
CA GLY A 62 28.32 -11.93 -2.62
C GLY A 62 27.03 -12.77 -2.47
N MET A 63 25.86 -12.15 -2.64
CA MET A 63 24.54 -12.82 -2.54
C MET A 63 23.97 -13.24 -3.91
N ARG A 64 24.62 -12.85 -5.00
CA ARG A 64 24.24 -13.15 -6.38
C ARG A 64 25.49 -13.14 -7.25
N ASP A 65 25.52 -13.94 -8.31
CA ASP A 65 26.68 -14.02 -9.20
C ASP A 65 26.64 -12.96 -10.32
N ASP A 66 25.45 -12.63 -10.81
CA ASP A 66 25.28 -11.77 -11.98
C ASP A 66 24.40 -10.54 -11.70
N PRO A 67 24.85 -9.33 -12.07
CA PRO A 67 24.10 -8.10 -11.78
C PRO A 67 23.05 -7.78 -12.84
N THR A 68 22.84 -8.62 -13.86
CA THR A 68 21.88 -8.31 -14.92
C THR A 68 20.44 -8.46 -14.45
N ARG A 69 19.56 -7.69 -15.08
CA ARG A 69 18.13 -7.73 -14.83
C ARG A 69 17.46 -8.58 -15.91
N PRO A 70 16.69 -9.63 -15.57
CA PRO A 70 16.11 -10.55 -16.56
C PRO A 70 15.29 -9.87 -17.67
N LEU A 71 14.60 -8.77 -17.33
CA LEU A 71 13.69 -8.09 -18.26
C LEU A 71 14.37 -7.20 -19.32
N CYS A 72 15.59 -6.73 -19.07
CA CYS A 72 16.29 -5.82 -19.98
C CYS A 72 17.74 -6.22 -20.27
N GLN A 73 18.24 -7.28 -19.62
CA GLN A 73 19.60 -7.81 -19.69
C GLN A 73 20.73 -6.82 -19.33
N GLY A 74 20.44 -5.53 -19.14
CA GLY A 74 21.38 -4.56 -18.58
C GLY A 74 21.65 -4.74 -17.08
N LYS A 75 22.76 -4.16 -16.62
CA LYS A 75 23.16 -4.12 -15.21
C LYS A 75 22.12 -3.39 -14.36
N GLN A 76 21.65 -4.02 -13.29
CA GLN A 76 20.66 -3.43 -12.39
C GLN A 76 21.32 -2.62 -11.27
N THR A 77 21.54 -1.33 -11.51
CA THR A 77 21.93 -0.37 -10.45
C THR A 77 20.69 0.12 -9.68
N THR A 78 20.90 0.78 -8.54
CA THR A 78 19.82 1.45 -7.81
C THR A 78 19.18 2.56 -8.62
N GLU A 79 19.97 3.36 -9.34
CA GLU A 79 19.48 4.33 -10.32
C GLU A 79 18.57 3.64 -11.34
N HIS A 80 18.99 2.53 -11.94
CA HIS A 80 18.19 1.80 -12.93
C HIS A 80 16.85 1.28 -12.39
N VAL A 81 16.77 0.97 -11.09
CA VAL A 81 15.51 0.59 -10.42
C VAL A 81 14.64 1.82 -10.15
N LEU A 82 15.22 2.88 -9.57
CA LEU A 82 14.50 4.08 -9.13
C LEU A 82 14.07 4.97 -10.30
N SER A 83 14.90 5.09 -11.34
CA SER A 83 14.63 5.89 -12.55
C SER A 83 13.75 5.17 -13.57
N SER A 84 13.34 3.93 -13.29
CA SER A 84 12.70 3.01 -14.23
C SER A 84 13.53 2.73 -15.50
N CYS A 85 13.86 1.46 -15.70
CA CYS A 85 14.57 1.03 -16.89
C CYS A 85 13.79 1.29 -18.19
N LYS A 86 14.38 2.05 -19.11
CA LYS A 86 13.82 2.36 -20.44
C LYS A 86 13.49 1.09 -21.24
N ALA A 87 14.41 0.13 -21.31
CA ALA A 87 14.24 -1.10 -22.11
C ALA A 87 13.15 -2.06 -21.57
N ALA A 88 12.83 -1.99 -20.28
CA ALA A 88 11.80 -2.83 -19.66
C ALA A 88 10.46 -2.11 -19.50
N ALA A 89 10.47 -0.78 -19.35
CA ALA A 89 9.30 -0.01 -19.01
C ALA A 89 8.75 0.80 -20.19
N LEU A 90 9.63 1.41 -21.00
CA LEU A 90 9.28 2.24 -22.14
C LEU A 90 9.07 1.40 -23.41
N SER A 91 10.07 0.65 -23.84
CA SER A 91 10.00 -0.11 -25.11
C SER A 91 9.02 -1.28 -25.07
N GLN A 92 8.80 -1.89 -23.90
CA GLN A 92 7.80 -2.94 -23.70
C GLN A 92 6.38 -2.38 -23.45
N GLY A 93 6.19 -1.05 -23.49
CA GLY A 93 4.86 -0.42 -23.37
C GLY A 93 4.20 -0.54 -22.00
N ARG A 94 4.92 -0.92 -20.93
CA ARG A 94 4.34 -1.15 -19.60
C ARG A 94 3.78 0.14 -18.97
N PHE A 95 4.42 1.29 -19.22
CA PHE A 95 3.87 2.59 -18.83
C PHE A 95 2.57 2.91 -19.56
N THR A 96 2.54 2.69 -20.88
CA THR A 96 1.33 2.87 -21.69
C THR A 96 0.18 2.03 -21.15
N TRP A 97 0.42 0.76 -20.84
CA TRP A 97 -0.61 -0.11 -20.26
C TRP A 97 -1.12 0.41 -18.92
N ARG A 98 -0.23 0.79 -17.98
CA ARG A 98 -0.62 1.34 -16.67
C ARG A 98 -1.40 2.64 -16.79
N HIS A 99 -0.97 3.54 -17.67
CA HIS A 99 -1.67 4.80 -17.93
C HIS A 99 -3.06 4.55 -18.52
N ASN A 100 -3.14 3.71 -19.56
CA ASN A 100 -4.42 3.39 -20.18
C ASN A 100 -5.38 2.72 -19.20
N ARG A 101 -4.87 1.89 -18.29
CA ARG A 101 -5.71 1.27 -17.26
C ARG A 101 -6.30 2.31 -16.32
N VAL A 102 -5.49 3.25 -15.83
CA VAL A 102 -5.99 4.33 -14.96
C VAL A 102 -7.01 5.21 -15.70
N LEU A 103 -6.72 5.59 -16.95
CA LEU A 103 -7.65 6.36 -17.77
C LEU A 103 -8.95 5.62 -18.04
N GLN A 104 -8.90 4.29 -18.21
CA GLN A 104 -10.07 3.45 -18.37
C GLN A 104 -10.95 3.49 -17.11
N GLU A 105 -10.38 3.34 -15.92
CA GLU A 105 -11.14 3.44 -14.67
C GLU A 105 -11.77 4.83 -14.51
N PHE A 106 -11.05 5.90 -14.86
CA PHE A 106 -11.61 7.25 -14.87
C PHE A 106 -12.77 7.40 -15.87
N ALA A 107 -12.63 6.86 -17.07
CA ALA A 107 -13.68 6.91 -18.09
C ALA A 107 -14.95 6.19 -17.61
N ILE A 108 -14.80 5.02 -16.98
CA ILE A 108 -15.92 4.28 -16.39
C ILE A 108 -16.63 5.12 -15.32
N ALA A 109 -15.88 5.65 -14.34
CA ALA A 109 -16.45 6.47 -13.27
C ALA A 109 -17.18 7.72 -13.78
N VAL A 110 -16.66 8.37 -14.83
CA VAL A 110 -17.30 9.54 -15.46
C VAL A 110 -18.57 9.13 -16.21
N CYS A 111 -18.56 8.00 -16.90
CA CYS A 111 -19.74 7.47 -17.59
C CYS A 111 -20.86 7.11 -16.59
N ASP A 112 -20.51 6.43 -15.49
CA ASP A 112 -21.47 6.07 -14.44
C ASP A 112 -22.08 7.32 -13.80
N ALA A 113 -21.24 8.32 -13.47
CA ALA A 113 -21.71 9.59 -12.92
C ALA A 113 -22.65 10.32 -13.90
N LYS A 114 -22.36 10.31 -15.20
CA LYS A 114 -23.26 10.87 -16.22
C LYS A 114 -24.58 10.11 -16.29
N ALA A 115 -24.54 8.78 -16.28
CA ALA A 115 -25.74 7.95 -16.32
C ALA A 115 -26.67 8.25 -15.13
N CYS A 116 -26.11 8.38 -13.92
CA CYS A 116 -26.86 8.79 -12.73
C CYS A 116 -27.45 10.22 -12.81
N PHE A 117 -26.88 11.11 -13.61
CA PHE A 117 -27.40 12.47 -13.82
C PHE A 117 -28.48 12.54 -14.90
N SER A 118 -28.43 11.64 -15.89
CA SER A 118 -29.38 11.59 -17.00
C SER A 118 -30.62 10.74 -16.74
N ASP A 119 -30.70 10.05 -15.59
CA ASP A 119 -31.89 9.32 -15.14
C ASP A 119 -32.76 10.26 -14.27
N PRO A 120 -33.85 10.85 -14.81
CA PRO A 120 -34.70 11.74 -14.04
C PRO A 120 -35.60 10.87 -13.14
N ARG A 121 -35.31 10.89 -11.85
CA ARG A 121 -36.22 10.37 -10.82
C ARG A 121 -37.50 11.19 -10.75
#